data_AF-A0AAW2WU80-F1
#
_entry.id   AF-A0AAW2WU80-F1
#
_cell.length_a   1.000
_cell.length_b   1.000
_cell.length_c   1.000
_cell.angle_alpha   90.00
_cell.angle_beta   90.00
_cell.angle_gamma   90.00
#
_symmetry.space_group_name_H-M   'P 1'
#
loop_
_entity.id
_entity.type
_entity.pdbx_description
1 polymer ?
#
loop_
_entity_poly.entity_id
_entity_poly.type
_entity_poly.pdbx_seq_one_letter_code
_entity_poly.pdbx_strand_id
1 'polypeptide(L)'
;MERIESVEEHKEIELIPGEPKKTMRIGSRLSSQMETFTIEFLRKNSDMFAWSPLDFIGIDPEVIVHRLNVDLKLNQSSRRRGRSGQNARR
;
A
#
# COMPACT_ATOMS: atom_id res chain seq x y z
N MET A 1 -15.18 5.16 7.11
CA MET A 1 -14.03 4.97 8.01
C MET A 1 -13.06 6.05 7.60
N GLU A 2 -12.86 7.04 8.47
CA GLU A 2 -11.83 8.04 8.22
C GLU A 2 -10.48 7.34 8.41
N ARG A 3 -9.63 7.41 7.39
CA ARG A 3 -8.27 6.88 7.48
C ARG A 3 -7.52 7.85 8.40
N ILE A 4 -7.21 7.42 9.61
CA ILE A 4 -6.33 8.17 10.51
C ILE A 4 -4.95 8.15 9.85
N GLU A 5 -4.58 9.25 9.19
CA GLU A 5 -3.22 9.46 8.73
C GLU A 5 -2.40 9.89 9.94
N SER A 6 -1.54 9.00 10.44
CA SER A 6 -0.51 9.39 11.38
C SER A 6 0.44 10.35 10.67
N VAL A 7 0.62 11.55 11.23
CA VAL A 7 1.67 12.50 10.81
C VAL A 7 3.00 12.00 11.35
N GLU A 8 3.40 10.80 10.95
CA GLU A 8 4.78 10.40 11.12
C GLU A 8 5.61 11.17 10.10
N GLU A 9 6.69 11.79 10.56
CA GLU A 9 7.61 12.49 9.70
C GLU A 9 8.62 11.47 9.15
N HIS A 10 8.74 11.42 7.83
CA HIS A 10 9.60 10.46 7.15
C HIS A 10 10.20 11.07 5.89
N LYS A 11 11.42 10.63 5.57
CA LYS A 11 12.17 11.00 4.39
C LYS A 11 11.94 9.98 3.29
N GLU A 12 11.81 10.45 2.06
CA GLU A 12 11.75 9.58 0.89
C GLU A 12 13.15 9.43 0.29
N ILE A 13 13.52 8.19 -0.02
CA ILE A 13 14.81 7.83 -0.59
C ILE A 13 14.63 6.98 -1.85
N GLU A 14 15.49 7.18 -2.84
CA GLU A 14 15.63 6.26 -3.97
C GLU A 14 16.41 5.02 -3.54
N LEU A 15 15.76 3.87 -3.60
CA LEU A 15 16.37 2.61 -3.22
C LEU A 15 17.24 2.04 -4.34
N ILE A 16 16.86 2.23 -5.59
CA ILE A 16 17.67 1.83 -6.73
C ILE A 16 18.15 3.09 -7.46
N PRO A 17 19.47 3.37 -7.49
CA PRO A 17 20.01 4.53 -8.18
C PRO A 17 19.58 4.56 -9.65
N GLY A 18 18.99 5.67 -10.09
CA GLY A 18 18.51 5.85 -11.46
C GLY A 18 17.09 5.35 -11.72
N GLU A 19 16.41 4.78 -10.71
CA GLU A 19 15.02 4.36 -10.80
C GLU A 19 14.13 5.19 -9.84
N PRO A 20 13.66 6.38 -10.26
CA PRO A 20 12.92 7.31 -9.38
C PRO A 20 11.55 6.80 -8.95
N LYS A 21 11.07 5.70 -9.55
CA LYS A 21 9.82 5.03 -9.15
C LYS A 21 10.02 4.02 -8.01
N LYS A 22 11.27 3.67 -7.70
CA LYS A 22 11.61 2.67 -6.69
C LYS A 22 12.09 3.37 -5.42
N THR A 23 11.18 4.11 -4.82
CA THR A 23 11.43 4.89 -3.58
C THR A 23 10.85 4.21 -2.35
N MET A 24 11.44 4.49 -1.19
CA MET A 24 10.95 4.05 0.12
C MET A 24 10.95 5.20 1.11
N ARG A 25 10.03 5.17 2.08
CA ARG A 25 9.96 6.14 3.18
C ARG A 25 10.64 5.56 4.41
N ILE A 26 11.60 6.29 4.96
CA ILE A 26 12.28 5.97 6.22
C ILE A 26 12.00 7.06 7.27
N GLY A 27 11.95 6.71 8.55
CA GLY A 27 11.67 7.68 9.62
C GLY A 27 12.64 8.86 9.61
N SER A 28 12.14 10.08 9.76
CA SER A 28 12.98 11.30 9.70
C SER A 28 13.91 11.45 10.91
N ARG A 29 13.56 10.81 12.03
CA ARG A 29 14.20 10.95 13.34
C ARG A 29 15.33 9.93 13.59
N LEU A 30 15.81 9.27 12.54
CA LEU A 30 16.96 8.37 12.64
C LEU A 30 18.25 9.17 12.85
N SER A 31 19.17 8.65 13.66
CA SER A 31 20.54 9.20 13.72
C SER A 31 21.23 9.01 12.37
N SER A 32 22.17 9.87 12.00
CA SER A 32 22.84 9.80 10.69
C SER A 32 23.50 8.44 10.42
N GLN A 33 24.05 7.81 11.46
CA GLN A 33 24.64 6.47 11.36
C GLN A 33 23.57 5.41 11.08
N MET A 34 22.44 5.44 11.80
CA MET A 34 21.35 4.50 11.61
C MET A 34 20.66 4.70 10.27
N GLU A 35 20.48 5.95 9.85
CA GLU A 35 19.94 6.31 8.53
C GLU A 35 20.80 5.70 7.42
N THR A 36 22.12 5.90 7.47
CA THR A 36 23.06 5.33 6.50
C THR A 36 23.00 3.80 6.49
N PHE A 37 23.08 3.18 7.66
CA PHE A 37 22.99 1.72 7.80
C PHE A 37 21.67 1.17 7.24
N THR A 38 20.55 1.85 7.52
CA THR A 38 19.23 1.47 7.03
C THR A 38 19.16 1.56 5.51
N ILE A 39 19.66 2.65 4.93
CA ILE A 39 19.69 2.84 3.48
C ILE A 39 20.53 1.73 2.82
N GLU A 40 21.74 1.48 3.31
CA GLU A 40 22.62 0.43 2.76
C GLU A 40 22.00 -0.96 2.87
N PHE A 41 21.41 -1.27 4.03
CA PHE A 41 20.72 -2.54 4.24
C PHE A 41 19.56 -2.73 3.26
N LEU A 42 18.70 -1.73 3.10
CA LEU A 42 17.57 -1.81 2.19
C LEU A 42 18.02 -1.92 0.73
N ARG A 43 19.07 -1.18 0.34
CA ARG A 43 19.67 -1.26 -1.00
C ARG A 43 20.21 -2.66 -1.31
N LYS A 44 20.86 -3.30 -0.33
CA LYS A 44 21.39 -4.65 -0.48
C LYS A 44 20.29 -5.71 -0.69
N ASN A 45 19.05 -5.43 -0.27
CA ASN A 45 17.91 -6.33 -0.37
C ASN A 45 16.82 -5.78 -1.31
N SER A 46 17.19 -4.92 -2.26
CA SER A 46 16.21 -4.25 -3.14
C SER A 46 15.42 -5.21 -4.03
N ASP A 47 15.97 -6.41 -4.27
CA ASP A 47 15.40 -7.53 -5.03
C ASP A 47 14.29 -8.28 -4.27
N MET A 48 14.24 -8.16 -2.94
CA MET A 48 13.18 -8.77 -2.13
C MET A 48 11.86 -7.99 -2.15
N PHE A 49 11.87 -6.76 -2.68
CA PHE A 49 10.68 -5.93 -2.80
C PHE A 49 10.04 -6.09 -4.18
N ALA A 50 8.71 -6.22 -4.21
CA ALA A 50 7.93 -6.15 -5.42
C ALA A 50 7.52 -4.69 -5.69
N TRP A 51 8.20 -4.03 -6.63
CA TRP A 51 7.86 -2.68 -7.09
C TRP A 51 6.64 -2.70 -8.02
N SER A 52 6.43 -3.83 -8.69
CA SER A 52 5.27 -4.12 -9.51
C SER A 52 4.76 -5.54 -9.28
N PRO A 53 3.49 -5.84 -9.63
CA PRO A 53 2.99 -7.21 -9.61
C PRO A 53 3.78 -8.18 -10.50
N LEU A 54 4.51 -7.68 -11.50
CA LEU A 54 5.34 -8.49 -12.39
C LEU A 54 6.67 -8.90 -11.75
N ASP A 55 7.07 -8.26 -10.65
CA ASP A 55 8.33 -8.56 -9.96
C ASP A 55 8.20 -9.83 -9.10
N PHE A 56 6.98 -10.33 -8.87
CA PHE A 56 6.75 -11.61 -8.21
C PHE A 56 7.06 -12.76 -9.18
N ILE A 57 8.31 -13.22 -9.16
CA ILE A 57 8.78 -14.34 -10.00
C ILE A 57 8.26 -15.71 -9.52
N GLY A 58 7.72 -15.79 -8.31
CA GLY A 58 7.39 -17.05 -7.62
C GLY A 58 5.90 -17.39 -7.54
N ILE A 59 5.01 -16.49 -7.92
CA ILE A 59 3.57 -16.74 -7.90
C ILE A 59 3.03 -16.45 -9.28
N ASP A 60 2.42 -17.46 -9.90
CA ASP A 60 1.78 -17.33 -11.20
C ASP A 60 0.80 -16.14 -11.16
N PRO A 61 0.91 -15.17 -12.09
CA PRO A 61 -0.04 -14.07 -12.24
C PRO A 61 -1.50 -14.54 -12.25
N GLU A 62 -1.80 -15.72 -12.79
CA GLU A 62 -3.15 -16.30 -12.76
C GLU A 62 -3.65 -16.63 -11.34
N VAL A 63 -2.73 -16.90 -10.41
CA VAL A 63 -3.03 -17.19 -9.00
C VAL A 63 -3.27 -15.91 -8.20
N ILE A 64 -2.56 -14.81 -8.48
CA ILE A 64 -2.72 -13.53 -7.77
C ILE A 64 -3.83 -12.64 -8.36
N VAL A 65 -4.23 -12.85 -9.62
CA VAL A 65 -5.29 -12.07 -10.27
C VAL A 65 -6.65 -12.70 -9.95
N HIS A 66 -7.28 -12.24 -8.88
CA HIS A 66 -8.71 -12.50 -8.68
C HIS A 66 -9.54 -11.70 -9.69
N ARG A 67 -9.96 -12.36 -10.79
CA ARG A 67 -10.92 -11.79 -11.74
C ARG A 67 -12.30 -11.74 -11.10
N LEU A 68 -12.73 -10.55 -10.69
CA LEU A 68 -14.12 -10.33 -10.31
C LEU A 68 -14.99 -10.46 -11.57
N ASN A 69 -15.76 -11.55 -11.66
CA ASN A 69 -16.69 -11.77 -12.76
C ASN A 69 -17.91 -10.86 -12.57
N VAL A 70 -17.77 -9.58 -12.93
CA VAL A 70 -18.87 -8.61 -12.89
C VAL A 70 -19.66 -8.72 -14.17
N ASP A 71 -20.87 -9.25 -14.09
CA ASP A 71 -21.84 -9.13 -15.16
C ASP A 71 -22.32 -7.67 -15.22
N LEU A 72 -21.85 -6.91 -16.21
CA LEU A 72 -22.16 -5.48 -16.37
C LEU A 72 -23.67 -5.20 -16.54
N LYS A 73 -24.47 -6.24 -16.79
CA LYS A 73 -25.93 -6.16 -16.89
C LYS A 73 -26.63 -6.24 -15.54
N LEU A 74 -25.96 -6.73 -14.51
CA LEU A 74 -26.46 -6.70 -13.13
C LEU A 74 -26.09 -5.35 -12.53
N ASN A 75 -26.90 -4.35 -12.91
CA ASN A 75 -27.24 -3.18 -12.11
C ASN A 75 -26.62 -3.22 -10.70
N GLN A 76 -25.60 -2.38 -10.49
CA GLN A 76 -24.96 -2.15 -9.20
C GLN A 76 -26.04 -2.01 -8.13
N SER A 77 -26.23 -3.06 -7.32
CA SER A 77 -27.16 -2.99 -6.21
C SER A 77 -26.51 -2.07 -5.18
N SER A 78 -26.87 -0.79 -5.28
CA SER A 78 -26.57 0.21 -4.27
C SER A 78 -26.91 -0.40 -2.91
N ARG A 79 -25.87 -0.70 -2.12
CA ARG A 79 -26.03 -1.17 -0.75
C ARG A 79 -26.58 0.02 0.04
N ARG A 80 -27.91 0.14 0.05
CA ARG A 80 -28.64 1.10 0.88
C ARG A 80 -28.23 0.84 2.32
N ARG A 81 -27.42 1.75 2.88
CA ARG A 81 -27.25 1.85 4.32
C ARG A 81 -28.65 2.14 4.89
N GLY A 82 -29.19 1.19 5.66
CA GLY A 82 -30.46 1.37 6.34
C GLY A 82 -30.41 2.64 7.19
N ARG A 83 -31.39 3.53 7.02
CA ARG A 83 -31.66 4.60 7.97
C ARG A 83 -32.01 3.92 9.30
N SER A 84 -31.11 3.96 10.27
CA SER A 84 -31.48 3.74 11.66
C SER A 84 -32.44 4.86 12.05
N GLY A 85 -33.74 4.58 12.05
CA GLY A 85 -34.77 5.49 12.51
C GLY A 85 -34.59 5.75 14.01
N GLN A 86 -34.50 7.02 14.38
CA GLN A 86 -34.70 7.45 15.75
C GLN A 86 -36.20 7.38 16.08
N ASN A 87 -36.50 7.04 17.35
CA ASN A 87 -37.72 7.32 18.13
C ASN A 87 -38.76 6.21 18.33
N ALA A 88 -38.79 5.66 19.54
CA ALA A 88 -40.00 5.46 20.35
C ALA A 88 -39.66 5.99 21.76
N ARG A 89 -39.81 7.29 22.01
CA ARG A 89 -40.87 7.91 22.85
C ARG A 89 -41.66 6.96 23.76
N ARG A 90 -41.57 7.30 25.06
CA ARG A 90 -42.37 6.95 26.26
C ARG A 90 -41.96 5.69 27.01
#